data_AF-A0A7W6JW46-F1
#
_entry.id   AF-A0A7W6JW46-F1
#
_cell.length_a   1.000
_cell.length_b   1.000
_cell.length_c   1.000
_cell.angle_alpha   90.00
_cell.angle_beta   90.00
_cell.angle_gamma   90.00
#
_symmetry.space_group_name_H-M   'P 1'
#
loop_
_entity.id
_entity.type
_entity.pdbx_description
1 polymer ?
#
loop_
_entity_poly.entity_id
_entity_poly.type
_entity_poly.pdbx_seq_one_letter_code
_entity_poly.pdbx_strand_id
1 'polypeptide(L)'
;MLVSMLMAMSGVAVADKTQLPVVSGYAKCVTTHLGALPDAPDDRQIPLHDASVACRGMSETSYAEGKLTLNGKRFPKAWWKEVRTLIDLADVELAREVMDAPGNVKAFDVKWELPDGTLVAVGDRYVPGTIRVRVVAA
;
A
#
# COMPACT_ATOMS: atom_id res chain seq x y z
N MET A 1 -33.67 -6.26 7.61
CA MET A 1 -32.59 -5.29 7.72
C MET A 1 -31.78 -5.34 6.44
N LEU A 2 -31.98 -4.37 5.56
CA LEU A 2 -31.21 -4.18 4.32
C LEU A 2 -30.26 -3.03 4.59
N VAL A 3 -28.98 -3.33 4.80
CA VAL A 3 -27.91 -2.33 4.71
C VAL A 3 -26.77 -2.97 3.92
N SER A 4 -26.76 -2.59 2.65
CA SER A 4 -25.61 -2.39 1.77
C SER A 4 -24.61 -3.54 1.61
N MET A 5 -24.89 -4.35 0.60
CA MET A 5 -23.87 -4.75 -0.38
C MET A 5 -23.12 -3.49 -0.88
N LEU A 6 -22.11 -3.02 -0.14
CA LEU A 6 -20.93 -2.50 -0.81
C LEU A 6 -20.22 -3.74 -1.32
N MET A 7 -20.32 -4.01 -2.62
CA MET A 7 -19.32 -4.85 -3.25
C MET A 7 -17.98 -4.18 -2.93
N ALA A 8 -17.23 -4.79 -2.02
CA ALA A 8 -15.87 -4.44 -1.72
C ALA A 8 -15.12 -4.55 -3.05
N MET A 9 -14.92 -3.41 -3.72
CA MET A 9 -13.90 -3.32 -4.76
C MET A 9 -12.57 -3.47 -4.04
N SER A 10 -12.18 -4.72 -3.80
CA SER A 10 -10.89 -5.08 -3.25
C SER A 10 -9.81 -4.70 -4.26
N GLY A 11 -8.78 -4.03 -3.78
CA GLY A 11 -7.64 -3.60 -4.56
C GLY A 11 -7.62 -2.11 -4.92
N VAL A 12 -6.45 -1.68 -5.34
CA VAL A 12 -6.06 -0.32 -5.67
C VAL A 12 -6.08 -0.18 -7.19
N ALA A 13 -6.98 0.64 -7.73
CA ALA A 13 -7.00 0.93 -9.16
C ALA A 13 -5.92 1.95 -9.50
N VAL A 14 -4.84 1.51 -10.14
CA VAL A 14 -3.77 2.41 -10.59
C VAL A 14 -3.97 2.70 -12.06
N ALA A 15 -4.03 3.98 -12.41
CA ALA A 15 -4.24 4.45 -13.79
C ALA A 15 -2.92 4.90 -14.44
N ASP A 16 -2.03 5.51 -13.65
CA ASP A 16 -0.73 6.02 -14.12
C ASP A 16 0.42 5.24 -13.47
N LYS A 17 1.27 4.65 -14.33
CA LYS A 17 2.45 3.87 -13.92
C LYS A 17 3.44 4.66 -13.06
N THR A 18 3.44 6.00 -13.15
CA THR A 18 4.34 6.84 -12.35
C THR A 18 3.93 6.89 -10.88
N GLN A 19 2.68 6.54 -10.55
CA GLN A 19 2.15 6.48 -9.20
C GLN A 19 2.63 5.22 -8.47
N LEU A 20 2.81 4.12 -9.21
CA LEU A 20 3.17 2.81 -8.65
C LEU A 20 4.41 2.83 -7.75
N PRO A 21 5.56 3.43 -8.14
CA PRO A 21 6.74 3.41 -7.28
C PRO A 21 6.50 4.09 -5.93
N VAL A 22 5.65 5.13 -5.90
CA VAL A 22 5.33 5.85 -4.66
C VAL A 22 4.43 4.99 -3.78
N VAL A 23 3.34 4.45 -4.31
CA VAL A 23 2.40 3.60 -3.56
C VAL A 23 3.09 2.32 -3.09
N SER A 24 3.96 1.74 -3.92
CA SER A 24 4.71 0.55 -3.56
C SER A 24 5.79 0.83 -2.51
N GLY A 25 6.48 1.97 -2.62
CA GLY A 25 7.43 2.44 -1.62
C GLY A 25 6.75 2.71 -0.27
N TYR A 26 5.54 3.27 -0.30
CA TYR A 26 4.69 3.42 0.87
C TYR A 26 4.40 2.08 1.55
N ALA A 27 3.84 1.10 0.81
CA ALA A 27 3.51 -0.21 1.36
C ALA A 27 4.75 -0.95 1.92
N LYS A 28 5.89 -0.84 1.22
CA LYS A 28 7.16 -1.39 1.70
C LYS A 28 7.65 -0.71 2.97
N CYS A 29 7.51 0.61 3.07
CA CYS A 29 7.84 1.35 4.29
C CYS A 29 7.02 0.84 5.48
N VAL A 30 5.70 0.70 5.33
CA VAL A 30 4.79 0.25 6.40
C VAL A 30 5.18 -1.13 6.89
N THR A 31 5.31 -2.09 5.98
CA THR A 31 5.68 -3.48 6.33
C THR A 31 7.08 -3.59 6.93
N THR A 32 8.02 -2.76 6.51
CA THR A 32 9.36 -2.68 7.12
C THR A 32 9.31 -2.09 8.53
N HIS A 33 8.52 -1.04 8.76
CA HIS A 33 8.32 -0.44 10.09
C HIS A 33 7.60 -1.40 11.05
N LEU A 34 6.60 -2.12 10.54
CA LEU A 34 5.82 -3.07 11.30
C LEU A 34 6.68 -4.26 11.77
N GLY A 35 7.58 -4.76 10.91
CA GLY A 35 8.48 -5.85 11.26
C GLY A 35 7.75 -7.16 11.53
N ALA A 36 7.98 -7.75 12.70
CA ALA A 36 7.33 -8.99 13.12
C ALA A 36 5.93 -8.71 13.67
N LEU A 37 4.96 -9.55 13.31
CA LEU A 37 3.62 -9.44 13.86
C LEU A 37 3.52 -10.00 15.29
N PRO A 38 2.73 -9.33 16.15
CA PRO A 38 2.12 -9.97 17.29
C PRO A 38 1.25 -11.17 16.87
N ASP A 39 1.26 -12.22 17.70
CA ASP A 39 0.47 -13.42 17.45
C ASP A 39 -1.03 -13.09 17.41
N ALA A 40 -1.51 -12.31 18.38
CA ALA A 40 -2.89 -11.89 18.49
C ALA A 40 -3.24 -10.79 17.48
N PRO A 41 -4.31 -10.94 16.66
CA PRO A 41 -4.72 -9.92 15.69
C PRO A 41 -5.00 -8.54 16.31
N ASP A 42 -5.62 -8.50 17.50
CA ASP A 42 -5.97 -7.24 18.16
C ASP A 42 -4.73 -6.41 18.53
N ASP A 43 -3.59 -7.06 18.80
CA ASP A 43 -2.33 -6.40 19.13
C ASP A 43 -1.63 -5.79 17.91
N ARG A 44 -2.11 -6.07 16.69
CA ARG A 44 -1.50 -5.60 15.42
C ARG A 44 -1.95 -4.20 15.04
N GLN A 45 -3.11 -3.76 15.52
CA GLN A 45 -3.76 -2.53 15.04
C GLN A 45 -2.95 -1.27 15.35
N ILE A 46 -2.44 -1.13 16.57
CA ILE A 46 -1.67 0.05 16.97
C ILE A 46 -0.33 0.11 16.22
N PRO A 47 0.51 -0.96 16.19
CA PRO A 47 1.75 -0.95 15.41
C PRO A 47 1.54 -0.66 13.93
N LEU A 48 0.49 -1.23 13.34
CA LEU A 48 0.13 -0.97 11.95
C LEU A 48 -0.26 0.49 11.73
N HIS A 49 -1.09 1.06 12.61
CA HIS A 49 -1.49 2.46 12.52
C HIS A 49 -0.28 3.40 12.60
N ASP A 50 0.60 3.19 13.57
CA ASP A 50 1.80 4.00 13.78
C ASP A 50 2.73 3.93 12.56
N ALA A 51 2.92 2.72 12.00
CA ALA A 51 3.70 2.52 10.77
C ALA A 51 3.08 3.26 9.56
N SER A 52 1.76 3.15 9.36
CA SER A 52 1.05 3.88 8.29
C SER A 52 1.18 5.39 8.43
N VAL A 53 1.01 5.94 9.64
CA VAL A 53 1.16 7.38 9.90
C VAL A 53 2.57 7.86 9.59
N ALA A 54 3.60 7.15 10.07
CA ALA A 54 4.99 7.51 9.83
C ALA A 54 5.34 7.50 8.33
N CYS A 55 5.00 6.41 7.63
CA CYS A 55 5.30 6.25 6.20
C CYS A 55 4.52 7.20 5.30
N ARG A 56 3.29 7.57 5.70
CA ARG A 56 2.52 8.61 5.03
C ARG A 56 3.21 9.95 5.19
N GLY A 57 3.61 10.32 6.41
CA GLY A 57 4.37 11.55 6.67
C GLY A 57 5.65 11.67 5.84
N MET A 58 6.38 10.57 5.65
CA MET A 58 7.55 10.53 4.76
C MET A 58 7.19 10.76 3.30
N SER A 59 6.09 10.18 2.82
CA SER A 59 5.63 10.32 1.45
C SER A 59 5.17 11.76 1.15
N GLU A 60 4.44 12.37 2.09
CA GLU A 60 4.04 13.78 2.04
C GLU A 60 5.25 14.72 2.00
N THR A 61 6.21 14.51 2.90
CA THR A 61 7.43 15.31 2.96
C THR A 61 8.22 15.18 1.66
N SER A 62 8.35 13.97 1.12
CA SER A 62 9.05 13.72 -0.14
C SER A 62 8.40 14.44 -1.33
N TYR A 63 7.07 14.49 -1.38
CA TYR A 63 6.36 15.27 -2.37
C TYR A 63 6.56 16.79 -2.17
N ALA A 64 6.39 17.29 -0.95
CA ALA A 64 6.49 18.71 -0.62
C ALA A 64 7.89 19.30 -0.92
N GLU A 65 8.94 18.54 -0.64
CA GLU A 65 10.33 18.91 -0.92
C GLU A 65 10.69 18.78 -2.42
N GLY A 66 9.82 18.17 -3.21
CA GLY A 66 10.03 17.93 -4.63
C GLY A 66 11.06 16.83 -4.92
N LYS A 67 11.24 15.89 -3.98
CA LYS A 67 12.07 14.68 -4.18
C LYS A 67 11.42 13.72 -5.18
N LEU A 68 10.09 13.77 -5.31
CA LEU A 68 9.34 13.03 -6.32
C LEU A 68 9.36 13.80 -7.65
N THR A 69 10.03 13.26 -8.66
CA THR A 69 10.15 13.91 -9.97
C THR A 69 9.90 12.93 -11.13
N LEU A 70 9.40 13.47 -12.23
CA LEU A 70 9.32 12.80 -13.54
C LEU A 70 10.17 13.58 -14.53
N ASN A 71 11.20 12.93 -15.09
CA ASN A 71 12.13 13.57 -16.04
C ASN A 71 12.69 14.90 -15.50
N GLY A 72 13.04 14.95 -14.22
CA GLY A 72 13.60 16.13 -13.55
C GLY A 72 12.60 17.24 -13.21
N LYS A 73 11.29 17.06 -13.50
CA LYS A 73 10.24 18.01 -13.13
C LYS A 73 9.43 17.51 -11.94
N ARG A 74 9.01 18.43 -11.08
CA ARG A 74 8.08 18.12 -9.97
C ARG A 74 6.73 17.68 -10.53
N PHE A 75 6.11 16.71 -9.86
CA PHE A 75 4.73 16.34 -10.16
C PHE A 75 3.75 17.46 -9.78
N PRO A 76 2.65 17.62 -10.53
CA PRO A 76 1.62 18.60 -10.20
C PRO A 76 0.79 18.16 -8.99
N LYS A 77 0.15 19.14 -8.32
CA LYS A 77 -0.72 18.89 -7.15
C LYS A 77 -1.89 17.94 -7.44
N ALA A 78 -2.45 17.99 -8.64
CA ALA A 78 -3.54 17.08 -9.04
C ALA A 78 -3.07 15.61 -9.02
N TRP A 79 -1.88 15.34 -9.58
CA TRP A 79 -1.26 14.02 -9.54
C TRP A 79 -1.02 13.55 -8.10
N TRP A 80 -0.53 14.43 -7.22
CA TRP A 80 -0.36 14.06 -5.82
C TRP A 80 -1.67 13.72 -5.11
N LYS A 81 -2.74 14.43 -5.45
CA LYS A 81 -4.08 14.14 -4.90
C LYS A 81 -4.52 12.72 -5.26
N GLU A 82 -4.27 12.29 -6.50
CA GLU A 82 -4.56 10.92 -6.94
C GLU A 82 -3.69 9.91 -6.19
N VAL A 83 -2.39 10.17 -6.06
CA VAL A 83 -1.47 9.30 -5.29
C VAL A 83 -1.91 9.16 -3.83
N ARG A 84 -2.35 10.24 -3.17
CA ARG A 84 -2.90 10.18 -1.81
C ARG A 84 -4.08 9.22 -1.72
N THR A 85 -5.00 9.28 -2.66
CA THR A 85 -6.12 8.34 -2.73
C THR A 85 -5.66 6.90 -2.91
N LEU A 86 -4.61 6.66 -3.71
CA LEU A 86 -4.04 5.32 -3.85
C LEU A 86 -3.34 4.84 -2.57
N ILE A 87 -2.68 5.74 -1.84
CA ILE A 87 -2.11 5.45 -0.50
C ILE A 87 -3.23 5.09 0.48
N ASP A 88 -4.35 5.83 0.50
CA ASP A 88 -5.52 5.52 1.34
C ASP A 88 -6.06 4.11 1.03
N LEU A 89 -6.18 3.75 -0.25
CA LEU A 89 -6.64 2.41 -0.65
C LEU A 89 -5.62 1.32 -0.29
N ALA A 90 -4.33 1.59 -0.49
CA ALA A 90 -3.27 0.67 -0.12
C ALA A 90 -3.23 0.43 1.41
N ASP A 91 -3.52 1.46 2.22
CA ASP A 91 -3.66 1.33 3.68
C ASP A 91 -4.77 0.36 4.07
N VAL A 92 -5.94 0.48 3.45
CA VAL A 92 -7.06 -0.41 3.72
C VAL A 92 -6.73 -1.87 3.35
N GLU A 93 -6.10 -2.07 2.19
CA GLU A 93 -5.69 -3.42 1.76
C GLU A 93 -4.57 -3.99 2.65
N LEU A 94 -3.56 -3.18 3.01
CA LEU A 94 -2.51 -3.59 3.94
C LEU A 94 -3.08 -3.99 5.29
N ALA A 95 -4.01 -3.20 5.83
CA ALA A 95 -4.65 -3.51 7.09
C ALA A 95 -5.40 -4.84 7.03
N ARG A 96 -6.17 -5.07 5.97
CA ARG A 96 -6.85 -6.35 5.75
C ARG A 96 -5.85 -7.51 5.75
N GLU A 97 -4.80 -7.44 4.93
CA GLU A 97 -3.82 -8.53 4.81
C GLU A 97 -3.03 -8.76 6.10
N VAL A 98 -2.64 -7.70 6.83
CA VAL A 98 -1.93 -7.81 8.11
C VAL A 98 -2.80 -8.43 9.19
N MET A 99 -4.08 -8.07 9.24
CA MET A 99 -5.02 -8.62 10.22
C MET A 99 -5.35 -10.10 9.93
N ASP A 100 -5.41 -10.48 8.65
CA ASP A 100 -5.67 -11.86 8.21
C ASP A 100 -4.41 -12.75 8.24
N ALA A 101 -3.22 -12.17 8.39
CA ALA A 101 -1.96 -12.92 8.39
C ALA A 101 -1.84 -13.87 9.60
N PRO A 102 -1.07 -14.97 9.47
CA PRO A 102 -0.69 -15.78 10.62
C PRO A 102 0.10 -14.97 11.66
N GLY A 103 -0.07 -15.29 12.95
CA GLY A 103 0.57 -14.56 14.06
C GLY A 103 2.10 -14.65 14.13
N ASN A 104 2.69 -15.62 13.45
CA ASN A 104 4.11 -15.93 13.52
C ASN A 104 4.95 -15.30 12.39
N VAL A 105 4.40 -14.34 11.65
CA VAL A 105 5.11 -13.70 10.54
C VAL A 105 6.21 -12.77 11.08
N LYS A 106 7.46 -13.08 10.74
CA LYS A 106 8.65 -12.36 11.20
C LYS A 106 9.07 -11.21 10.28
N ALA A 107 8.71 -11.32 9.01
CA ALA A 107 9.04 -10.35 7.97
C ALA A 107 8.03 -10.49 6.83
N PHE A 108 7.90 -9.41 6.07
CA PHE A 108 6.91 -9.27 5.02
C PHE A 108 7.55 -8.86 3.71
N ASP A 109 7.14 -9.53 2.64
CA ASP A 109 7.28 -9.02 1.30
C ASP A 109 5.95 -8.44 0.82
N VAL A 110 6.03 -7.27 0.19
CA VAL A 110 4.89 -6.66 -0.49
C VAL A 110 4.90 -7.11 -1.94
N LYS A 111 3.79 -7.71 -2.36
CA LYS A 111 3.52 -8.07 -3.75
C LYS A 111 2.22 -7.42 -4.21
N TRP A 112 2.16 -7.10 -5.49
CA TRP A 112 0.92 -6.70 -6.14
C TRP A 112 0.28 -7.93 -6.78
N GLU A 113 -0.96 -8.21 -6.44
CA GLU A 113 -1.77 -9.21 -7.12
C GLU A 113 -2.50 -8.55 -8.30
N LEU A 114 -2.18 -9.00 -9.51
CA LEU A 114 -2.85 -8.60 -10.74
C LEU A 114 -4.27 -9.19 -10.82
N PRO A 115 -5.15 -8.67 -11.71
CA PRO A 115 -6.51 -9.19 -11.86
C PRO A 115 -6.61 -10.69 -12.21
N ASP A 116 -5.57 -11.26 -12.81
CA ASP A 116 -5.47 -12.70 -13.14
C ASP A 116 -4.95 -13.55 -11.96
N GLY A 117 -4.70 -12.94 -10.80
CA GLY A 117 -4.16 -13.58 -9.60
C GLY A 117 -2.63 -13.64 -9.56
N THR A 118 -1.93 -13.15 -10.59
CA THR A 118 -0.47 -13.16 -10.62
C THR A 118 0.11 -12.23 -9.57
N LEU A 119 1.06 -12.73 -8.77
CA LEU A 119 1.81 -11.90 -7.83
C LEU A 119 3.07 -11.35 -8.50
N VAL A 120 3.20 -10.02 -8.53
CA VAL A 120 4.39 -9.33 -9.03
C VAL A 120 5.08 -8.57 -7.89
N ALA A 121 6.41 -8.58 -7.88
CA ALA A 121 7.15 -7.84 -6.87
C ALA A 121 6.99 -6.32 -7.08
N VAL A 122 7.18 -5.57 -6.01
CA VAL A 122 7.27 -4.11 -6.09
C VAL A 122 8.41 -3.72 -7.05
N GLY A 123 8.05 -3.11 -8.19
CA GLY A 123 8.99 -2.66 -9.22
C GLY A 123 8.95 -3.45 -10.54
N ASP A 124 8.26 -4.60 -10.57
CA ASP A 124 8.05 -5.35 -11.80
C ASP A 124 6.93 -4.74 -12.67
N ARG A 125 6.86 -5.18 -13.94
CA ARG A 125 5.97 -4.67 -15.01
C ARG A 125 4.60 -4.17 -14.50
N TYR A 126 4.30 -2.91 -14.79
CA TYR A 126 2.96 -2.36 -14.63
C TYR A 126 2.00 -2.96 -15.66
N VAL A 127 0.87 -3.48 -15.17
CA VAL A 127 -0.31 -3.79 -15.97
C VAL A 127 -1.43 -2.87 -15.49
N PRO A 128 -2.02 -2.02 -16.35
CA PRO A 128 -3.15 -1.19 -15.97
C PRO A 128 -4.30 -2.03 -15.42
N GLY A 129 -4.86 -1.64 -14.26
CA GLY A 129 -5.95 -2.37 -13.63
C GLY A 129 -6.05 -2.17 -12.11
N THR A 130 -6.99 -2.88 -11.50
CA THR A 130 -7.13 -2.97 -10.04
C THR A 130 -6.17 -4.04 -9.52
N ILE A 131 -5.23 -3.65 -8.65
CA ILE A 131 -4.23 -4.55 -8.07
C ILE A 131 -4.43 -4.64 -6.55
N ARG A 132 -4.32 -5.82 -5.95
CA ARG A 132 -4.38 -5.93 -4.48
C ARG A 132 -2.98 -5.88 -3.89
N VAL A 133 -2.83 -5.21 -2.76
CA VAL A 133 -1.63 -5.39 -1.95
C VAL A 133 -1.73 -6.79 -1.34
N ARG A 134 -0.71 -7.60 -1.50
CA ARG A 134 -0.57 -8.87 -0.79
C ARG A 134 0.69 -8.82 0.06
N VAL A 135 0.49 -9.13 1.33
CA VAL A 135 1.56 -9.25 2.29
C VAL A 135 1.87 -10.74 2.43
N VAL A 136 3.08 -11.13 2.02
CA VAL A 136 3.51 -12.54 2.12
C VAL A 136 4.60 -12.66 3.16
N ALA A 137 4.56 -13.72 3.95
CA ALA A 137 5.66 -14.05 4.85
C ALA A 137 6.93 -14.27 4.02
N ALA A 138 8.01 -13.56 4.40
CA ALA A 138 9.32 -13.70 3.79
C ALA A 138 10.10 -14.91 4.36
#